data_AF-A0A955KNM1-F1
#
_entry.id   AF-A0A955KNM1-F1
#
_cell.length_a   1.000
_cell.length_b   1.000
_cell.length_c   1.000
_cell.angle_alpha   90.00
_cell.angle_beta   90.00
_cell.angle_gamma   90.00
#
_symmetry.space_group_name_H-M   'P 1'
#
loop_
_entity.id
_entity.type
_entity.pdbx_description
1 polymer ?
#
loop_
_entity_poly.entity_id
_entity_poly.type
_entity_poly.pdbx_seq_one_letter_code
_entity_poly.pdbx_strand_id
1 'polypeptide(L)'
;YSARAEMDLRRYQISTITGHVHRQGRYQTKAGDRQIVAQEGGCLCGLEPEYGSWMDWAHGFTLFEIHDGHLDITPVSIQSDYTASVAGKHFKA
;
A
#
# COMPACT_ATOMS: atom_id res chain seq x y z
N TYR A 1 3.24 -6.74 -10.99
CA TYR A 1 4.02 -7.48 -9.96
C TYR A 1 3.69 -6.95 -8.57
N SER A 2 4.08 -7.62 -7.49
CA SER A 2 3.95 -7.08 -6.12
C SER A 2 4.92 -5.90 -5.91
N ALA A 3 4.67 -5.04 -4.91
CA ALA A 3 5.57 -3.90 -4.67
C ALA A 3 7.00 -4.35 -4.37
N ARG A 4 7.16 -5.47 -3.66
CA ARG A 4 8.47 -6.08 -3.39
C ARG A 4 9.16 -6.54 -4.67
N ALA A 5 8.44 -7.24 -5.55
CA ALA A 5 9.00 -7.68 -6.84
C ALA A 5 9.37 -6.48 -7.74
N GLU A 6 8.57 -5.41 -7.75
CA GLU A 6 8.91 -4.16 -8.46
C GLU A 6 10.19 -3.51 -7.92
N MET A 7 10.40 -3.54 -6.59
CA MET A 7 11.63 -3.05 -5.95
C MET A 7 12.85 -3.90 -6.33
N ASP A 8 12.70 -5.23 -6.31
CA ASP A 8 13.77 -6.17 -6.69
C ASP A 8 14.19 -5.98 -8.16
N LEU A 9 13.20 -5.83 -9.06
CA LEU A 9 13.45 -5.55 -10.49
C LEU A 9 14.25 -4.26 -10.71
N ARG A 10 13.99 -3.24 -9.90
CA ARG A 10 14.70 -1.95 -9.93
C ARG A 10 15.97 -1.94 -9.10
N ARG A 11 16.40 -3.08 -8.57
CA ARG A 11 17.62 -3.25 -7.78
C ARG A 11 17.71 -2.22 -6.64
N TYR A 12 16.58 -1.95 -5.98
CA TYR A 12 16.51 -1.05 -4.83
C TYR A 12 16.92 0.42 -5.13
N GLN A 13 16.92 0.85 -6.40
CA GLN A 13 17.34 2.21 -6.77
C GLN A 13 16.30 3.29 -6.46
N ILE A 14 15.03 2.91 -6.38
CA ILE A 14 13.90 3.80 -6.11
C ILE A 14 12.89 3.14 -5.17
N SER A 15 12.20 3.98 -4.39
CA SER A 15 10.98 3.57 -3.69
C SER A 15 9.82 3.44 -4.68
N THR A 16 8.86 2.56 -4.38
CA THR A 16 7.71 2.28 -5.24
C THR A 16 6.40 2.28 -4.45
N ILE A 17 5.34 2.74 -5.10
CA ILE A 17 3.95 2.46 -4.72
C ILE A 17 3.37 1.63 -5.87
N THR A 18 2.80 0.47 -5.59
CA THR A 18 2.37 -0.49 -6.63
C THR A 18 1.01 -1.10 -6.29
N GLY A 19 0.11 -1.13 -7.28
CA GLY A 19 -1.19 -1.81 -7.18
C GLY A 19 -1.12 -3.29 -7.61
N HIS A 20 -2.12 -3.73 -8.38
CA HIS A 20 -2.20 -5.03 -9.06
C HIS A 20 -2.41 -6.28 -8.19
N VAL A 21 -1.88 -6.35 -6.98
CA VAL A 21 -1.98 -7.54 -6.12
C VAL A 21 -3.17 -7.53 -5.16
N HIS A 22 -3.99 -6.47 -5.17
CA HIS A 22 -5.21 -6.32 -4.36
C HIS A 22 -5.02 -6.42 -2.83
N ARG A 23 -3.78 -6.34 -2.36
CA ARG A 23 -3.41 -6.40 -0.94
C ARG A 23 -2.77 -5.10 -0.47
N GLN A 24 -2.59 -4.97 0.84
CA GLN A 24 -1.84 -3.90 1.48
C GLN A 24 -0.61 -4.50 2.16
N GLY A 25 0.53 -3.85 1.97
CA GLY A 25 1.81 -4.35 2.44
C GLY A 25 2.89 -3.29 2.29
N ARG A 26 3.85 -3.31 3.21
CA ARG A 26 4.99 -2.39 3.18
C ARG A 26 6.25 -3.21 3.38
N TYR A 27 7.16 -3.07 2.44
CA TYR A 27 8.52 -3.55 2.59
C TYR A 27 9.47 -2.36 2.67
N GLN A 28 10.38 -2.38 3.64
CA GLN A 28 11.39 -1.35 3.81
C GLN A 28 12.76 -1.99 3.94
N THR A 29 13.75 -1.38 3.29
CA THR A 29 15.14 -1.77 3.43
C THR A 29 16.06 -0.57 3.24
N LYS A 30 17.32 -0.74 3.62
CA LYS A 30 18.38 0.23 3.40
C LYS A 30 19.20 -0.19 2.18
N ALA A 31 19.40 0.74 1.24
CA ALA A 31 20.29 0.57 0.10
C ALA A 31 21.33 1.69 0.11
N GLY A 32 22.55 1.37 0.57
CA GLY A 32 23.57 2.38 0.85
C GLY A 32 23.17 3.26 2.03
N ASP A 33 23.11 4.57 1.85
CA ASP A 33 22.66 5.57 2.81
C ASP A 33 21.14 5.87 2.73
N ARG A 34 20.46 5.36 1.70
CA ARG A 34 19.03 5.63 1.45
C ARG A 34 18.12 4.56 2.06
N GLN A 35 16.99 5.00 2.59
CA GLN A 35 15.86 4.12 2.90
C GLN A 35 15.00 3.97 1.65
N ILE A 36 14.70 2.72 1.28
CA ILE A 36 13.89 2.39 0.12
C ILE A 36 12.63 1.69 0.61
N VAL A 37 11.48 2.17 0.12
CA VAL A 37 10.16 1.68 0.53
C VAL A 37 9.43 1.13 -0.69
N ALA A 38 8.81 -0.04 -0.54
CA ALA A 38 7.86 -0.60 -1.48
C ALA A 38 6.52 -0.71 -0.77
N GLN A 39 5.54 0.05 -1.24
CA GLN A 39 4.19 0.09 -0.68
C GLN A 39 3.20 -0.50 -1.66
N GLU A 40 2.30 -1.33 -1.16
CA GLU A 40 1.17 -1.85 -1.92
C GLU A 40 -0.05 -0.97 -1.71
N GLY A 41 -0.71 -0.66 -2.83
CA GLY A 41 -1.77 0.34 -2.88
C GLY A 41 -3.06 -0.05 -2.18
N GLY A 42 -3.33 -1.34 -1.96
CA GLY A 42 -4.63 -1.84 -1.54
C GLY A 42 -5.61 -2.05 -2.69
N CYS A 43 -6.89 -2.17 -2.36
CA CYS A 43 -7.96 -2.42 -3.31
C CYS A 43 -9.15 -1.46 -3.14
N LEU A 44 -9.65 -0.92 -4.26
CA LEU A 44 -10.83 -0.06 -4.34
C LEU A 44 -12.01 -0.71 -5.08
N CYS A 45 -11.94 -2.01 -5.36
CA CYS A 45 -13.07 -2.77 -5.88
C CYS A 45 -14.18 -2.87 -4.82
N GLY A 46 -15.33 -3.46 -5.19
CA GLY A 46 -16.39 -3.77 -4.24
C GLY A 46 -15.87 -4.56 -3.04
N LEU A 47 -16.39 -4.27 -1.84
CA LEU A 47 -15.99 -4.93 -0.59
C LEU A 47 -16.29 -6.44 -0.60
N GLU A 48 -17.29 -6.84 -1.38
CA GLU A 48 -17.67 -8.23 -1.63
C GLU A 48 -17.58 -8.51 -3.14
N PRO A 49 -16.38 -8.70 -3.71
CA PRO A 49 -16.25 -8.97 -5.13
C PRO A 49 -16.80 -10.37 -5.45
N GLU A 50 -17.59 -10.52 -6.51
CA GLU A 50 -18.14 -11.82 -6.92
C GLU A 50 -17.10 -12.80 -7.51
N TYR A 51 -15.84 -12.38 -7.64
CA TYR A 51 -14.75 -13.11 -8.25
C TYR A 51 -13.51 -13.13 -7.36
N GLY A 52 -12.64 -14.13 -7.54
CA GLY A 52 -11.35 -14.17 -6.87
C GLY A 52 -11.43 -14.36 -5.35
N SER A 53 -12.34 -15.21 -4.89
CA SER A 53 -12.58 -15.51 -3.47
C SER A 53 -11.37 -16.09 -2.73
N TRP A 54 -10.35 -16.58 -3.46
CA TRP A 54 -9.09 -17.08 -2.91
C TRP A 54 -8.01 -16.00 -2.78
N MET A 55 -8.24 -14.78 -3.27
CA MET A 55 -7.24 -13.72 -3.17
C MET A 55 -7.29 -13.07 -1.79
N ASP A 56 -6.14 -12.58 -1.35
CA ASP A 56 -5.99 -11.86 -0.09
C ASP A 56 -6.34 -10.37 -0.29
N TRP A 57 -7.64 -10.11 -0.45
CA TRP A 57 -8.15 -8.76 -0.67
C TRP A 57 -7.99 -7.93 0.60
N ALA A 58 -7.19 -6.87 0.51
CA ALA A 58 -7.12 -5.84 1.54
C ALA A 58 -7.59 -4.51 0.96
N HIS A 59 -8.84 -4.16 1.25
CA HIS A 59 -9.46 -2.93 0.78
C HIS A 59 -8.83 -1.70 1.44
N GLY A 60 -8.72 -0.66 0.64
CA GLY A 60 -8.02 0.55 1.04
C GLY A 60 -7.24 1.19 -0.09
N PHE A 61 -6.58 2.28 0.25
CA PHE A 61 -5.73 3.05 -0.64
C PHE A 61 -4.48 3.52 0.09
N THR A 62 -3.49 4.02 -0.63
CA THR A 62 -2.29 4.63 -0.03
C THR A 62 -2.35 6.14 -0.20
N LEU A 63 -2.16 6.87 0.89
CA LEU A 63 -1.85 8.29 0.88
C LEU A 63 -0.34 8.48 0.91
N PHE A 64 0.15 9.52 0.23
CA PHE A 64 1.53 9.94 0.35
C PHE A 64 1.62 11.46 0.33
N GLU A 65 2.57 11.99 1.09
CA GLU A 65 2.85 13.41 1.19
C GLU A 65 4.34 13.63 1.00
N ILE A 66 4.70 14.69 0.27
CA ILE A 66 6.09 15.11 0.07
C ILE A 66 6.23 16.50 0.68
N HIS A 67 7.08 16.63 1.70
CA HIS A 67 7.39 17.90 2.36
C HIS A 67 8.89 17.94 2.66
N ASP A 68 9.55 19.06 2.40
CA ASP A 68 10.99 19.28 2.66
C ASP A 68 11.91 18.14 2.18
N GLY A 69 11.58 17.50 1.05
CA GLY A 69 12.33 16.37 0.51
C GLY A 69 12.12 15.03 1.24
N HIS A 70 11.27 15.00 2.26
CA HIS A 70 10.79 13.80 2.93
C HIS A 70 9.52 13.27 2.26
N LEU A 71 9.42 11.94 2.19
CA LEU A 71 8.27 11.22 1.66
C LEU A 71 7.61 10.44 2.80
N ASP A 72 6.40 10.84 3.17
CA ASP A 72 5.55 10.08 4.08
C ASP A 72 4.56 9.25 3.28
N ILE A 73 4.43 7.98 3.65
CA ILE A 73 3.54 7.02 3.01
C ILE A 73 2.67 6.41 4.10
N THR A 74 1.36 6.54 3.96
CA THR A 74 0.39 6.08 4.95
C THR A 74 -0.70 5.25 4.25
N PRO A 75 -0.79 3.94 4.54
CA PRO A 75 -1.91 3.15 4.07
C PRO A 75 -3.19 3.53 4.82
N VAL A 76 -4.29 3.63 4.09
CA VAL A 76 -5.65 3.71 4.60
C VAL A 76 -6.31 2.36 4.37
N SER A 77 -6.75 1.69 5.42
CA SER A 77 -7.48 0.43 5.30
C SER A 77 -8.97 0.67 5.37
N ILE A 78 -9.75 0.02 4.51
CA ILE A 78 -11.22 0.07 4.52
C ILE A 78 -11.73 -1.30 4.94
N GLN A 79 -12.56 -1.33 5.97
CA GLN A 79 -13.17 -2.55 6.50
C GLN A 79 -14.54 -2.80 5.88
N SER A 80 -15.06 -4.02 6.01
CA SER A 80 -16.36 -4.43 5.47
C SER A 80 -17.54 -3.65 6.06
N ASP A 81 -17.38 -3.04 7.22
CA ASP A 81 -18.38 -2.20 7.88
C ASP A 81 -18.34 -0.72 7.42
N TYR A 82 -17.64 -0.46 6.32
CA TYR A 82 -17.40 0.88 5.74
C TYR A 82 -16.58 1.82 6.64
N THR A 83 -15.83 1.28 7.60
CA THR A 83 -14.88 2.06 8.39
C THR A 83 -13.54 2.19 7.67
N ALA A 84 -13.12 3.43 7.39
CA ALA A 84 -11.77 3.74 6.96
C ALA A 84 -10.86 3.98 8.19
N SER A 85 -9.69 3.36 8.21
CA SER A 85 -8.72 3.44 9.32
C SER A 85 -7.36 3.92 8.82
N VAL A 86 -6.81 4.95 9.47
CA VAL A 86 -5.52 5.55 9.11
C VAL A 86 -4.87 6.19 10.33
N ALA A 87 -3.59 5.89 10.59
CA ALA A 87 -2.81 6.47 11.70
C ALA A 87 -3.54 6.46 13.06
N GLY A 88 -4.24 5.36 13.38
CA GLY A 88 -5.02 5.21 14.63
C GLY A 88 -6.34 5.98 14.68
N LYS A 89 -6.73 6.67 13.60
CA LYS A 89 -8.03 7.32 13.45
C LYS A 89 -8.96 6.44 12.64
N HIS A 90 -10.26 6.53 12.94
CA HIS A 90 -11.32 5.79 12.27
C HIS A 90 -12.38 6.76 11.76
N PHE A 91 -12.83 6.55 10.52
CA PHE A 91 -13.82 7.37 9.84
C PHE A 91 -14.90 6.43 9.31
N LYS A 92 -16.14 6.65 9.74
CA LYS A 92 -17.29 5.84 9.33
C LYS A 92 -18.20 6.68 8.43
N ALA A 93 -18.58 6.11 7.31
CA ALA A 93 -19.57 6.67 6.39
C ALA A 93 -21.00 6.53 6.94
#